data_AF-A0A7S1PJ65-F1
#
_entry.id   AF-A0A7S1PJ65-F1
#
_cell.length_a   1.000
_cell.length_b   1.000
_cell.length_c   1.000
_cell.angle_alpha   90.00
_cell.angle_beta   90.00
_cell.angle_gamma   90.00
#
_symmetry.space_group_name_H-M   'P 1'
#
loop_
_entity.id
_entity.type
_entity.pdbx_description
1 polymer ?
#
loop_
_entity_poly.entity_id
_entity_poly.type
_entity_poly.pdbx_seq_one_letter_code
_entity_poly.pdbx_strand_id
1 'polypeptide(L)'
;PPHTHSLTHTQMFRFSSANRRMLVRRMVRNYSGSTTPQDTGKLPYDWLRAAEKQLKGKSIESIHTTLPEGFTQLPIYTSANLPDYIKNEETAAGIFPFTRGPYPTMYTGRPWTIRQYAGFSTAEESNKFYREALRMGQAGLSVAFDLATHRGYDSDHPRVSGDVGM
;
A
#
# COMPACT_ATOMS: atom_id res chain seq x y z
N PRO A 1 -39.61 -40.37 43.88
CA PRO A 1 -40.37 -39.25 43.28
C PRO A 1 -39.94 -37.89 43.83
N PRO A 2 -39.43 -36.96 43.01
CA PRO A 2 -38.92 -37.10 41.63
C PRO A 2 -37.39 -36.87 41.56
N HIS A 3 -36.63 -37.83 41.03
CA HIS A 3 -36.06 -37.90 39.65
C HIS A 3 -34.62 -37.34 39.58
N THR A 4 -33.56 -38.17 39.70
CA THR A 4 -32.87 -38.91 38.61
C THR A 4 -32.65 -38.11 37.31
N HIS A 5 -31.41 -37.72 36.98
CA HIS A 5 -30.60 -38.43 35.99
C HIS A 5 -29.16 -37.89 35.83
N SER A 6 -28.33 -38.80 35.37
CA SER A 6 -26.87 -38.84 35.25
C SER A 6 -26.30 -38.18 33.99
N LEU A 7 -25.06 -37.69 34.14
CA LEU A 7 -23.87 -37.86 33.28
C LEU A 7 -23.86 -37.44 31.79
N THR A 8 -22.99 -36.44 31.55
CA THR A 8 -21.87 -36.36 30.58
C THR A 8 -22.05 -36.21 29.06
N HIS A 9 -21.30 -35.21 28.59
CA HIS A 9 -20.45 -35.13 27.38
C HIS A 9 -21.04 -34.70 26.03
N THR A 10 -20.23 -33.87 25.36
CA THR A 10 -20.19 -33.52 23.94
C THR A 10 -20.58 -32.07 23.58
N GLN A 11 -19.57 -31.40 23.04
CA GLN A 11 -19.52 -30.05 22.48
C GLN A 11 -20.61 -29.76 21.44
N MET A 12 -20.95 -28.48 21.25
CA MET A 12 -20.74 -27.82 19.96
C MET A 12 -21.06 -26.31 20.02
N PHE A 13 -20.22 -25.56 19.31
CA PHE A 13 -20.22 -24.12 19.11
C PHE A 13 -21.59 -23.52 18.79
N ARG A 14 -21.95 -22.43 19.48
CA ARG A 14 -22.88 -21.40 18.98
C ARG A 14 -22.36 -20.01 19.36
N PHE A 15 -21.67 -19.35 18.45
CA PHE A 15 -21.52 -17.89 18.50
C PHE A 15 -22.69 -17.25 17.74
N SER A 16 -23.45 -16.46 18.49
CA SER A 16 -24.64 -15.69 18.06
C SER A 16 -24.32 -14.66 16.96
N SER A 17 -25.26 -14.49 16.03
CA SER A 17 -25.21 -13.60 14.86
C SER A 17 -25.28 -12.10 15.17
N ALA A 18 -25.06 -11.68 16.42
CA ALA A 18 -25.22 -10.30 16.86
C ALA A 18 -23.98 -9.41 16.65
N ASN A 19 -22.78 -9.97 16.43
CA ASN A 19 -21.53 -9.19 16.43
C ASN A 19 -20.98 -8.74 15.06
N ARG A 20 -21.66 -9.01 13.95
CA ARG A 20 -21.18 -8.58 12.61
C ARG A 20 -21.61 -7.17 12.18
N ARG A 21 -22.61 -6.56 12.84
CA ARG A 21 -23.10 -5.22 12.45
C ARG A 21 -22.48 -4.04 13.22
N MET A 22 -21.78 -4.28 14.33
CA MET A 22 -21.07 -3.21 15.07
C MET A 22 -19.68 -2.89 14.52
N LEU A 23 -19.00 -3.84 13.86
CA LEU A 23 -17.64 -3.63 13.36
C LEU A 23 -17.56 -2.76 12.09
N VAL A 24 -18.59 -2.76 11.25
CA VAL A 24 -18.56 -1.99 9.99
C VAL A 24 -18.95 -0.52 10.20
N ARG A 25 -19.70 -0.20 11.27
CA ARG A 25 -20.19 1.16 11.54
C ARG A 25 -19.19 2.07 12.26
N ARG A 26 -18.05 1.52 12.72
CA ARG A 26 -16.97 2.27 13.38
C ARG A 26 -15.83 2.67 12.44
N MET A 27 -15.79 2.11 11.22
CA MET A 27 -14.69 2.29 10.26
C MET A 27 -14.79 3.57 9.40
N VAL A 28 -15.95 4.23 9.35
CA VAL A 28 -16.22 5.31 8.36
C VAL A 28 -16.28 6.71 8.98
N ARG A 29 -16.00 6.88 10.28
CA ARG A 29 -16.27 8.16 10.97
C ARG A 29 -15.06 9.02 11.36
N ASN A 30 -13.83 8.61 11.02
CA ASN A 30 -12.61 9.33 11.45
C ASN A 30 -11.71 9.80 10.30
N TYR A 31 -12.29 10.14 9.14
CA TYR A 31 -11.62 10.96 8.13
C TYR A 31 -12.24 12.37 8.15
N SER A 32 -12.06 13.10 9.24
CA SER A 32 -12.20 14.57 9.23
C SER A 32 -10.81 15.15 9.33
N GLY A 33 -10.33 15.72 8.22
CA GLY A 33 -9.06 16.43 8.17
C GLY A 33 -9.09 17.60 9.15
N SER A 34 -8.28 17.51 10.20
CA SER A 34 -7.78 18.65 10.95
C SER A 34 -6.26 18.55 10.93
N THR A 35 -5.63 19.20 9.95
CA THR A 35 -4.18 19.35 9.84
C THR A 35 -3.72 20.36 10.88
N THR A 36 -3.69 19.93 12.13
CA THR A 36 -2.89 20.57 13.18
C THR A 36 -1.42 20.26 12.87
N PRO A 37 -0.47 21.19 13.07
CA PRO A 37 0.96 20.89 12.91
C PRO A 37 1.32 19.72 13.83
N GLN A 38 1.51 18.54 13.24
CA GLN A 38 1.73 17.30 13.97
C GLN A 38 3.14 17.34 14.60
N ASP A 39 3.14 17.44 15.93
CA ASP A 39 4.14 16.98 16.89
C ASP A 39 5.56 16.74 16.33
N THR A 40 6.46 17.67 16.59
CA THR A 40 7.91 17.60 16.28
C THR A 40 8.64 16.60 17.18
N GLY A 41 8.07 15.39 17.33
CA GLY A 41 8.38 14.39 18.34
C GLY A 41 9.82 14.45 18.84
N LYS A 42 9.97 14.67 20.15
CA LYS A 42 11.22 15.04 20.84
C LYS A 42 12.48 14.48 20.19
N LEU A 43 13.19 15.34 19.45
CA LEU A 43 14.50 15.03 18.91
C LEU A 43 15.50 14.78 20.05
N PRO A 44 16.49 13.88 19.88
CA PRO A 44 17.47 13.59 20.93
C PRO A 44 18.23 14.85 21.32
N TYR A 45 18.33 15.11 22.63
CA TYR A 45 18.93 16.34 23.15
C TYR A 45 20.38 16.53 22.69
N ASP A 46 21.21 15.48 22.77
CA ASP A 46 22.62 15.57 22.37
C ASP A 46 22.78 15.85 20.87
N TRP A 47 21.88 15.29 20.05
CA TRP A 47 21.86 15.55 18.63
C TRP A 47 21.44 16.99 18.32
N LEU A 48 20.40 17.50 19.00
CA LEU A 48 19.95 18.89 18.87
C LEU A 48 21.10 19.87 19.16
N ARG A 49 21.81 19.68 20.27
CA ARG A 49 22.95 20.55 20.62
C ARG A 49 24.06 20.50 19.59
N ALA A 50 24.37 19.32 19.07
CA ALA A 50 25.38 19.17 18.03
C ALA A 50 24.94 19.87 16.73
N ALA A 51 23.67 19.72 16.33
CA ALA A 51 23.09 20.34 15.16
C ALA A 51 23.05 21.87 15.28
N GLU A 52 22.62 22.41 16.42
CA GLU A 52 22.61 23.86 16.69
C GLU A 52 24.01 24.47 16.58
N LYS A 53 25.02 23.79 17.14
CA LYS A 53 26.43 24.20 17.01
C LYS A 53 26.87 24.24 15.55
N GLN A 54 26.45 23.26 14.74
CA GLN A 54 26.78 23.19 13.33
C GLN A 54 26.04 24.24 12.48
N LEU A 55 24.79 24.55 12.85
CA LEU A 55 23.93 25.50 12.16
C LEU A 55 24.30 26.97 12.40
N LYS A 56 25.24 27.25 13.31
CA LYS A 56 25.82 28.58 13.58
C LYS A 56 24.73 29.66 13.76
N GLY A 57 23.69 29.34 14.53
CA GLY A 57 22.60 30.27 14.85
C GLY A 57 21.39 30.21 13.91
N LYS A 58 21.37 29.35 12.89
CA LYS A 58 20.14 29.05 12.13
C LYS A 58 19.23 28.11 12.95
N SER A 59 17.92 28.31 12.83
CA SER A 59 16.90 27.45 13.46
C SER A 59 17.01 26.01 12.96
N ILE A 60 16.71 25.03 13.82
CA ILE A 60 16.60 23.62 13.44
C ILE A 60 15.53 23.38 12.37
N GLU A 61 14.48 24.21 12.34
CA GLU A 61 13.43 24.15 11.32
C GLU A 61 13.95 24.48 9.92
N SER A 62 15.08 25.21 9.83
CA SER A 62 15.68 25.56 8.54
C SER A 62 16.23 24.36 7.76
N ILE A 63 16.38 23.21 8.43
CA ILE A 63 16.81 21.95 7.80
C ILE A 63 15.66 20.94 7.69
N HIS A 64 14.43 21.34 7.98
CA HIS A 64 13.26 20.52 7.66
C HIS A 64 12.99 20.59 6.16
N THR A 65 12.61 19.47 5.57
CA THR A 65 12.24 19.41 4.15
C THR A 65 10.73 19.33 4.03
N THR A 66 10.10 20.33 3.43
CA THR A 66 8.68 20.23 3.05
C THR A 66 8.56 19.46 1.76
N LEU A 67 7.90 18.31 1.84
CA LEU A 67 7.62 17.47 0.68
C LEU A 67 6.46 18.08 -0.15
N PRO A 68 6.38 17.80 -1.47
CA PRO A 68 5.30 18.28 -2.33
C PRO A 68 3.89 17.93 -1.83
N GLU A 69 3.76 16.83 -1.09
CA GLU A 69 2.52 16.37 -0.49
C GLU A 69 2.09 17.19 0.74
N GLY A 70 2.88 18.16 1.17
CA GLY A 70 2.61 19.04 2.32
C GLY A 70 3.07 18.47 3.67
N PHE A 71 3.77 17.34 3.68
CA PHE A 71 4.37 16.79 4.90
C PHE A 71 5.73 17.42 5.18
N THR A 72 6.02 17.65 6.46
CA THR A 72 7.34 18.07 6.92
C THR A 72 8.18 16.85 7.25
N GLN A 73 9.25 16.65 6.48
CA GLN A 73 10.25 15.65 6.77
C GLN A 73 11.28 16.20 7.77
N LEU A 74 11.42 15.52 8.90
CA LEU A 74 12.39 15.83 9.93
C LEU A 74 13.79 15.32 9.53
N PRO A 75 14.87 15.96 9.99
CA PRO A 75 16.24 15.56 9.68
C PRO A 75 16.66 14.23 10.32
N ILE A 76 15.98 13.81 11.39
CA ILE A 76 16.16 12.52 12.05
C ILE A 76 14.83 12.05 12.64
N TYR A 77 14.59 10.74 12.59
CA TYR A 77 13.46 10.07 13.24
C TYR A 77 13.97 9.10 14.29
N THR A 78 13.25 9.01 15.41
CA THR A 78 13.54 8.14 16.55
C THR A 78 12.32 7.31 16.91
N SER A 79 12.46 6.39 17.87
CA SER A 79 11.32 5.66 18.43
C SER A 79 10.24 6.57 19.03
N ALA A 80 10.58 7.79 19.44
CA ALA A 80 9.61 8.78 19.91
C ALA A 80 8.66 9.22 18.77
N ASN A 81 9.14 9.25 17.53
CA ASN A 81 8.38 9.65 16.35
C ASN A 81 7.48 8.54 15.79
N LEU A 82 7.52 7.33 16.36
CA LEU A 82 6.59 6.26 15.97
C LEU A 82 5.16 6.61 16.40
N PRO A 83 4.16 6.43 15.54
CA PRO A 83 2.76 6.60 15.91
C PRO A 83 2.35 5.61 17.01
N ASP A 84 1.46 6.03 17.91
CA ASP A 84 1.04 5.19 19.05
C ASP A 84 0.38 3.87 18.66
N TYR A 85 -0.33 3.85 17.52
CA TYR A 85 -0.93 2.63 16.99
C TYR A 85 0.11 1.60 16.51
N ILE A 86 1.32 2.04 16.14
CA ILE A 86 2.43 1.14 15.78
C ILE A 86 3.16 0.63 17.03
N LYS A 87 3.26 1.46 18.08
CA LYS A 87 3.97 1.10 19.32
C LYS A 87 3.30 -0.06 20.07
N ASN A 88 1.98 -0.19 19.95
CA ASN A 88 1.18 -1.09 20.79
C ASN A 88 0.45 -2.20 20.01
N GLU A 89 0.49 -2.22 18.67
CA GLU A 89 -0.16 -3.26 17.88
C GLU A 89 0.86 -4.19 17.22
N GLU A 90 0.79 -5.47 17.56
CA GLU A 90 1.44 -6.53 16.81
C GLU A 90 0.74 -6.68 15.45
N THR A 91 1.32 -6.07 14.41
CA THR A 91 0.83 -6.20 13.03
C THR A 91 1.57 -7.30 12.29
N ALA A 92 0.86 -8.06 11.47
CA ALA A 92 1.41 -9.11 10.62
C ALA A 92 0.92 -8.99 9.17
N ALA A 93 1.70 -9.51 8.22
CA ALA A 93 1.27 -9.58 6.83
C ALA A 93 0.10 -10.57 6.67
N GLY A 94 -0.79 -10.33 5.72
CA GLY A 94 -1.97 -11.18 5.48
C GLY A 94 -3.09 -11.05 6.51
N ILE A 95 -2.97 -10.15 7.47
CA ILE A 95 -4.00 -9.86 8.48
C ILE A 95 -4.40 -8.39 8.35
N PHE A 96 -5.71 -8.13 8.39
CA PHE A 96 -6.25 -6.77 8.43
C PHE A 96 -5.57 -5.94 9.54
N PRO A 97 -5.15 -4.68 9.30
CA PRO A 97 -5.46 -3.83 8.15
C PRO A 97 -4.51 -3.97 6.94
N PHE A 98 -3.73 -5.06 6.88
CA PHE A 98 -2.81 -5.38 5.78
C PHE A 98 -1.66 -4.37 5.58
N THR A 99 -1.36 -3.55 6.58
CA THR A 99 -0.25 -2.58 6.55
C THR A 99 1.09 -3.22 6.17
N ARG A 100 1.32 -4.48 6.57
CA ARG A 100 2.55 -5.23 6.27
C ARG A 100 2.48 -6.08 5.01
N GLY A 101 1.40 -5.99 4.25
CA GLY A 101 1.17 -6.71 3.00
C GLY A 101 -0.09 -7.59 3.04
N PRO A 102 -0.68 -7.89 1.86
CA PRO A 102 -1.93 -8.62 1.75
C PRO A 102 -1.81 -10.15 1.93
N TYR A 103 -0.59 -10.72 1.86
CA TYR A 103 -0.37 -12.17 1.96
C TYR A 103 0.52 -12.50 3.16
N PRO A 104 0.27 -13.59 3.92
CA PRO A 104 1.06 -13.91 5.11
C PRO A 104 2.56 -14.13 4.85
N THR A 105 2.90 -14.77 3.72
CA THR A 105 4.28 -15.11 3.36
C THR A 105 4.91 -14.12 2.39
N MET A 106 4.14 -13.19 1.82
CA MET A 106 4.61 -12.21 0.83
C MET A 106 5.62 -12.82 -0.16
N TYR A 107 6.78 -12.18 -0.33
CA TYR A 107 7.82 -12.57 -1.28
C TYR A 107 8.74 -13.67 -0.77
N THR A 108 8.62 -14.10 0.49
CA THR A 108 9.32 -15.31 0.95
C THR A 108 8.61 -16.58 0.49
N GLY A 109 7.29 -16.51 0.26
CA GLY A 109 6.51 -17.59 -0.35
C GLY A 109 6.49 -17.53 -1.88
N ARG A 110 6.20 -16.36 -2.47
CA ARG A 110 6.19 -16.16 -3.92
C ARG A 110 6.63 -14.74 -4.28
N PRO A 111 7.67 -14.54 -5.11
CA PRO A 111 8.09 -13.21 -5.52
C PRO A 111 6.99 -12.48 -6.31
N TRP A 112 7.09 -11.15 -6.39
CA TRP A 112 6.17 -10.38 -7.23
C TRP A 112 6.33 -10.77 -8.71
N THR A 113 5.25 -10.65 -9.48
CA THR A 113 5.29 -10.93 -10.91
C THR A 113 6.03 -9.80 -11.62
N ILE A 114 7.13 -10.13 -12.32
CA ILE A 114 7.73 -9.21 -13.28
C ILE A 114 6.81 -9.15 -14.49
N ARG A 115 6.21 -7.97 -14.71
CA ARG A 115 5.24 -7.72 -15.77
C ARG A 115 5.64 -6.48 -16.57
N GLN A 116 6.42 -6.68 -17.63
CA GLN A 116 6.85 -5.58 -18.48
C GLN A 116 5.65 -5.05 -19.27
N TYR A 117 5.50 -3.72 -19.24
CA TYR A 117 4.54 -3.00 -20.06
C TYR A 117 5.15 -2.78 -21.44
N ALA A 118 4.63 -3.47 -22.45
CA ALA A 118 5.14 -3.39 -23.80
C ALA A 118 4.01 -3.55 -24.82
N GLY A 119 4.11 -2.80 -25.91
CA GLY A 119 3.27 -2.91 -27.09
C GLY A 119 4.04 -2.28 -28.24
N PHE A 120 3.95 -2.90 -29.41
CA PHE A 120 4.58 -2.41 -30.65
C PHE A 120 3.47 -2.05 -31.65
N SER A 121 3.87 -1.37 -32.72
CA SER A 121 2.97 -0.87 -33.74
C SER A 121 2.04 -1.90 -34.35
N THR A 122 2.45 -3.18 -34.39
CA THR A 122 1.63 -4.28 -34.90
C THR A 122 1.43 -5.40 -33.87
N ALA A 123 0.34 -6.15 -34.05
CA ALA A 123 0.02 -7.30 -33.22
C ALA A 123 1.05 -8.42 -33.36
N GLU A 124 1.56 -8.64 -34.57
CA GLU A 124 2.55 -9.67 -34.89
C GLU A 124 3.89 -9.39 -34.19
N GLU A 125 4.38 -8.15 -34.25
CA GLU A 125 5.61 -7.73 -33.57
C GLU A 125 5.46 -7.82 -32.06
N SER A 126 4.32 -7.39 -31.53
CA SER A 126 3.98 -7.53 -30.11
C SER A 126 3.98 -9.00 -29.69
N ASN A 127 3.37 -9.89 -30.47
CA ASN A 127 3.34 -11.32 -30.19
C ASN A 127 4.75 -11.94 -30.18
N LYS A 128 5.57 -11.61 -31.19
CA LYS A 128 6.95 -12.08 -31.28
C LYS A 128 7.77 -11.66 -30.06
N PHE A 129 7.64 -10.39 -29.65
CA PHE A 129 8.29 -9.89 -28.45
C PHE A 129 7.82 -10.62 -27.19
N TYR A 130 6.51 -10.82 -27.02
CA TYR A 130 5.97 -11.52 -25.85
C TYR A 130 6.48 -12.96 -25.75
N ARG A 131 6.54 -13.69 -26.85
CA ARG A 131 7.07 -15.07 -26.85
C ARG A 131 8.54 -15.11 -26.41
N GLU A 132 9.35 -14.19 -26.91
CA GLU A 132 10.75 -14.10 -26.52
C GLU A 132 10.90 -13.70 -25.05
N ALA A 133 10.10 -12.74 -24.57
CA ALA A 133 10.11 -12.33 -23.18
C ALA A 133 9.73 -13.48 -22.23
N LEU A 134 8.73 -14.29 -22.59
CA LEU A 134 8.37 -15.51 -21.85
C LEU A 134 9.52 -16.52 -21.83
N ARG A 135 10.21 -16.72 -22.97
CA ARG A 135 11.40 -17.59 -23.07
C ARG A 135 12.54 -17.11 -22.16
N MET A 136 12.66 -15.79 -21.98
CA MET A 136 13.65 -15.14 -21.12
C MET A 136 13.20 -15.00 -19.65
N GLY A 137 12.07 -15.61 -19.26
CA GLY A 137 11.64 -15.71 -17.87
C GLY A 137 10.64 -14.64 -17.40
N GLN A 138 10.08 -13.83 -18.30
CA GLN A 138 8.96 -12.96 -17.96
C GLN A 138 7.74 -13.81 -17.55
N ALA A 139 7.13 -13.50 -16.40
CA ALA A 139 6.05 -14.29 -15.83
C ALA A 139 4.65 -13.72 -16.09
N GLY A 140 4.56 -12.49 -16.61
CA GLY A 140 3.30 -11.86 -16.97
C GLY A 140 3.47 -10.89 -18.13
N LEU A 141 2.50 -10.88 -19.05
CA LEU A 141 2.48 -9.95 -20.19
C LEU A 141 1.54 -8.78 -19.89
N SER A 142 1.92 -7.57 -20.28
CA SER A 142 1.03 -6.41 -20.31
C SER A 142 1.09 -5.74 -21.68
N VAL A 143 -0.08 -5.41 -22.20
CA VAL A 143 -0.26 -4.84 -23.54
C VAL A 143 -0.43 -3.34 -23.43
N ALA A 144 0.35 -2.59 -24.21
CA ALA A 144 0.08 -1.20 -24.51
C ALA A 144 -0.70 -1.13 -25.82
N PHE A 145 -1.75 -0.31 -25.86
CA PHE A 145 -2.53 -0.05 -27.07
C PHE A 145 -2.18 1.33 -27.62
N ASP A 146 -2.43 1.53 -28.91
CA ASP A 146 -2.29 2.84 -29.54
C ASP A 146 -3.42 3.79 -29.10
N LEU A 147 -3.30 5.08 -29.41
CA LEU A 147 -4.29 6.08 -28.98
C LEU A 147 -5.65 5.89 -29.66
N ALA A 148 -5.68 5.40 -30.90
CA ALA A 148 -6.90 5.08 -31.63
C ALA A 148 -7.75 4.04 -30.86
N THR A 149 -7.12 2.92 -30.48
CA THR A 149 -7.76 1.83 -29.73
C THR A 149 -8.22 2.31 -28.35
N HIS A 150 -7.41 3.10 -27.65
CA HIS A 150 -7.79 3.68 -26.35
C HIS A 150 -9.05 4.55 -26.43
N ARG A 151 -9.24 5.24 -27.56
CA ARG A 151 -10.38 6.14 -27.80
C ARG A 151 -11.55 5.45 -28.52
N GLY A 152 -11.43 4.17 -28.84
CA GLY A 152 -12.48 3.38 -29.48
C GLY A 152 -12.68 3.68 -30.98
N TYR A 153 -11.64 4.17 -31.67
CA TYR A 153 -11.65 4.30 -33.12
C TYR A 153 -11.07 3.07 -33.79
N ASP A 154 -11.68 2.63 -34.88
CA ASP A 154 -11.08 1.65 -35.80
C ASP A 154 -9.87 2.27 -36.52
N SER A 155 -8.90 1.43 -36.90
CA SER A 155 -7.65 1.89 -37.50
C SER A 155 -7.81 2.57 -38.87
N ASP A 156 -8.92 2.35 -39.57
CA ASP A 156 -9.24 3.00 -40.83
C ASP A 156 -10.00 4.33 -40.66
N HIS A 157 -10.29 4.74 -39.41
CA HIS A 157 -11.05 5.93 -39.14
C HIS A 157 -10.23 7.21 -39.52
N PRO A 158 -10.75 8.13 -40.37
CA PRO A 158 -9.97 9.24 -40.94
C PRO A 158 -9.30 10.19 -39.93
N ARG A 159 -9.83 10.27 -38.71
CA ARG A 159 -9.33 11.16 -37.64
C ARG A 159 -8.09 10.65 -36.90
N VAL A 160 -7.71 9.39 -37.08
CA VAL A 160 -6.68 8.73 -36.25
C VAL A 160 -5.58 8.08 -37.08
N SER A 161 -5.49 8.35 -38.39
CA SER A 161 -4.48 7.74 -39.26
C SER A 161 -3.04 7.97 -38.80
N GLY A 162 -2.76 9.07 -38.08
CA GLY A 162 -1.46 9.34 -37.46
C GLY A 162 -1.26 8.76 -36.06
N ASP A 163 -2.31 8.21 -35.46
CA ASP A 163 -2.32 7.64 -34.10
C ASP A 163 -2.34 6.11 -34.11
N VAL A 164 -2.48 5.46 -35.28
CA VAL A 164 -2.53 4.00 -35.43
C VAL A 164 -1.14 3.40 -35.27
N GLY A 165 -0.99 2.48 -34.32
CA GLY A 165 0.28 1.78 -34.05
C GLY A 165 1.41 2.67 -33.52
N MET A 166 1.11 3.87 -33.01
CA MET A 166 2.06 4.80 -32.38
C MET A 166 1.98 4.70 -30.86
#